data_AF-A0A7C3CWH2-F1
#
_entry.id   AF-A0A7C3CWH2-F1
#
_cell.length_a   1.000
_cell.length_b   1.000
_cell.length_c   1.000
_cell.angle_alpha   90.00
_cell.angle_beta   90.00
_cell.angle_gamma   90.00
#
_symmetry.space_group_name_H-M   'P 1'
#
loop_
_entity.id
_entity.type
_entity.pdbx_description
1 polymer ?
#
loop_
_entity_poly.entity_id
_entity_poly.type
_entity_poly.pdbx_seq_one_letter_code
_entity_poly.pdbx_strand_id
1 'polypeptide(L)'
;MASNTQMPVVLKDDEEHHNDATLYYTVYSSADRTKRAVTALLGCWAIAGVSIFIPIAHFALVPGFLIAGPIMAYSRLKMSESKEKVVGVCPRHNGEVSIKLENTDTIPKYTYCPECDGSIQIVPKSSK
;
A
#
# COMPACT_ATOMS: atom_id res chain seq x y z
N MET A 1 -8.93 10.64 9.88
CA MET A 1 -7.54 11.15 9.85
C MET A 1 -6.61 9.96 9.73
N ALA A 2 -5.83 9.93 8.65
CA ALA A 2 -4.83 8.90 8.43
C ALA A 2 -3.72 9.11 9.46
N SER A 3 -3.44 8.09 10.27
CA SER A 3 -2.40 8.14 11.29
C SER A 3 -1.15 7.49 10.74
N ASN A 4 -0.05 8.22 10.65
CA ASN A 4 1.25 7.64 10.33
C ASN A 4 1.76 6.94 11.59
N THR A 5 1.89 5.63 11.52
CA THR A 5 2.34 4.78 12.62
C THR A 5 3.68 4.16 12.23
N GLN A 6 4.52 3.97 13.24
CA GLN A 6 5.84 3.37 13.09
C GLN A 6 5.87 2.10 13.92
N MET A 7 6.33 0.99 13.33
CA MET A 7 6.60 -0.23 14.08
C MET A 7 8.06 -0.64 13.90
N PRO A 8 8.76 -1.03 14.98
CA PRO A 8 10.09 -1.57 14.84
C PRO A 8 10.02 -2.92 14.10
N VAL A 9 10.86 -3.06 13.09
CA VAL A 9 11.06 -4.29 12.32
C VAL A 9 12.54 -4.65 12.34
N VAL A 10 12.86 -5.89 12.03
CA VAL A 10 14.25 -6.35 11.96
C VAL A 10 14.56 -6.68 10.50
N LEU A 11 15.68 -6.19 10.01
CA LEU A 11 16.25 -6.60 8.73
C LEU A 11 17.20 -7.77 9.01
N LYS A 12 16.89 -8.93 8.43
CA LYS A 12 17.74 -10.12 8.48
C LYS A 12 18.41 -10.36 7.13
N ASP A 13 19.69 -10.70 7.13
CA ASP A 13 20.40 -11.24 5.96
C ASP A 13 20.37 -12.79 6.00
N ASP A 14 20.75 -13.43 4.89
CA ASP A 14 20.98 -14.88 4.78
C ASP A 14 22.07 -15.37 5.75
N GLU A 15 22.99 -14.49 6.15
CA GLU A 15 24.07 -14.77 7.11
C GLU A 15 23.69 -14.51 8.59
N GLU A 16 22.38 -14.46 8.92
CA GLU A 16 21.86 -14.34 10.30
C GLU A 16 22.18 -13.01 11.02
N HIS A 17 22.87 -12.08 10.35
CA HIS A 17 23.04 -10.69 10.78
C HIS A 17 21.69 -9.98 10.85
N HIS A 18 21.41 -9.36 12.00
CA HIS A 18 20.18 -8.63 12.26
C HIS A 18 20.46 -7.18 12.64
N ASN A 19 19.78 -6.26 11.95
CA ASN A 19 19.79 -4.85 12.31
C ASN A 19 18.36 -4.35 12.57
N ASP A 20 18.24 -3.44 13.53
CA ASP A 20 16.97 -2.77 13.81
C ASP A 20 16.62 -1.82 12.65
N ALA A 21 15.34 -1.85 12.27
CA ALA A 21 14.75 -0.97 11.26
C ALA A 21 13.37 -0.52 11.71
N THR A 22 12.84 0.52 11.07
CA THR A 22 11.53 1.09 11.37
C THR A 22 10.65 1.01 10.14
N LEU A 23 9.53 0.31 10.25
CA LEU A 23 8.48 0.28 9.24
C LEU A 23 7.54 1.46 9.47
N TYR A 24 7.38 2.28 8.43
CA TYR A 24 6.41 3.36 8.36
C TYR A 24 5.17 2.85 7.63
N TYR A 25 4.03 2.91 8.29
CA TYR A 25 2.74 2.55 7.72
C TYR A 25 1.66 3.51 8.16
N THR A 26 0.73 3.80 7.26
CA THR A 26 -0.39 4.67 7.53
C THR A 26 -1.65 3.84 7.75
N VAL A 27 -2.28 4.03 8.91
CA VAL A 27 -3.56 3.41 9.26
C VAL A 27 -4.69 4.37 8.90
N TYR A 28 -5.66 3.90 8.12
CA TYR A 28 -6.84 4.66 7.75
C TYR A 28 -8.00 4.35 8.69
N SER A 29 -8.62 5.40 9.23
CA SER A 29 -9.85 5.22 10.01
C SER A 29 -11.02 4.79 9.11
N SER A 30 -12.05 4.20 9.70
CA SER A 30 -13.27 3.81 8.96
C SER A 30 -13.87 4.97 8.17
N ALA A 31 -13.84 6.19 8.73
CA ALA A 31 -14.32 7.39 8.05
C ALA A 31 -13.46 7.81 6.85
N ASP A 32 -12.14 7.66 6.91
CA ASP A 32 -11.27 7.96 5.76
C ASP A 32 -11.45 6.92 4.65
N ARG A 33 -11.63 5.65 5.03
CA ARG A 33 -11.86 4.53 4.10
C ARG A 33 -13.18 4.74 3.34
N THR A 34 -14.26 5.09 4.05
CA THR A 34 -15.56 5.38 3.43
C THR A 34 -15.48 6.63 2.55
N LYS A 35 -14.84 7.71 3.01
CA LYS A 35 -14.65 8.91 2.20
C LYS A 35 -13.95 8.61 0.87
N ARG A 36 -12.82 7.90 0.91
CA ARG A 36 -12.07 7.52 -0.30
C ARG A 36 -12.88 6.62 -1.24
N ALA A 37 -13.61 5.66 -0.67
CA ALA A 37 -14.47 4.76 -1.45
C ALA A 37 -15.63 5.51 -2.13
N VAL A 38 -16.30 6.40 -1.39
CA VAL A 38 -17.40 7.23 -1.91
C VAL A 38 -16.89 8.20 -2.98
N THR A 39 -15.73 8.84 -2.78
CA THR A 39 -15.14 9.73 -3.79
C THR A 39 -14.83 8.97 -5.08
N ALA A 40 -14.27 7.75 -5.00
CA ALA A 40 -14.01 6.92 -6.17
C ALA A 40 -15.31 6.52 -6.89
N LEU A 41 -16.34 6.13 -6.14
CA LEU A 41 -17.63 5.73 -6.66
C LEU A 41 -18.36 6.89 -7.35
N LEU A 42 -18.45 8.05 -6.68
CA LEU A 42 -19.04 9.27 -7.23
C LEU A 42 -18.28 9.74 -8.47
N GLY A 43 -16.95 9.64 -8.48
CA GLY A 43 -16.15 9.95 -9.66
C GLY A 43 -16.50 9.06 -10.86
N CYS A 44 -16.62 7.75 -10.65
CA CYS A 44 -17.01 6.82 -11.72
C CYS A 44 -18.43 7.08 -12.20
N TRP A 45 -19.37 7.31 -11.29
CA TRP A 45 -20.76 7.58 -11.64
C TRP A 45 -20.95 8.94 -12.30
N ALA A 46 -20.15 9.94 -11.95
CA ALA A 46 -20.12 11.23 -12.65
C ALA A 46 -19.69 11.05 -14.11
N ILE A 47 -18.62 10.27 -14.35
CA ILE A 47 -18.18 9.95 -15.72
C ILE A 47 -19.25 9.14 -16.47
N ALA A 48 -19.91 8.20 -15.79
CA ALA A 48 -21.05 7.47 -16.34
C ALA A 48 -22.22 8.40 -16.72
N GLY A 49 -22.49 9.43 -15.93
CA GLY A 49 -23.52 10.43 -16.24
C GLY A 49 -23.18 11.24 -17.49
N VAL A 50 -21.91 11.64 -17.64
CA VAL A 50 -21.44 12.38 -18.83
C VAL A 50 -21.48 11.50 -20.09
N SER A 51 -21.19 10.20 -19.96
CA SER A 51 -21.20 9.28 -21.12
C SER A 51 -22.60 9.01 -21.68
N ILE A 52 -23.69 9.40 -20.99
CA ILE A 52 -25.06 9.38 -21.53
C ILE A 52 -25.21 10.29 -22.75
N PHE A 53 -24.47 11.41 -22.80
CA PHE A 53 -24.53 12.35 -23.93
C PHE A 53 -23.83 11.84 -25.20
N ILE A 54 -23.17 10.68 -25.13
CA ILE A 54 -22.46 10.07 -26.26
C ILE A 54 -23.11 8.72 -26.58
N PRO A 55 -24.07 8.65 -27.53
CA PRO A 55 -24.91 7.47 -27.76
C PRO A 55 -24.12 6.18 -28.01
N ILE A 56 -22.99 6.26 -28.73
CA ILE A 56 -22.14 5.09 -29.02
C ILE A 56 -21.39 4.64 -27.76
N ALA A 57 -20.84 5.59 -27.00
CA ALA A 57 -20.06 5.26 -25.80
C ALA A 57 -20.94 4.85 -24.61
N HIS A 58 -22.19 5.31 -24.57
CA HIS A 58 -23.17 5.01 -23.52
C HIS A 58 -23.32 3.50 -23.27
N PHE A 59 -23.49 2.70 -24.33
CA PHE A 59 -23.75 1.26 -24.23
C PHE A 59 -22.60 0.46 -23.59
N ALA A 60 -21.37 0.97 -23.62
CA ALA A 60 -20.21 0.33 -23.01
C ALA A 60 -19.77 1.02 -21.71
N LEU A 61 -19.67 2.36 -21.73
CA LEU A 61 -19.13 3.14 -20.62
C LEU A 61 -20.08 3.18 -19.44
N VAL A 62 -21.40 3.36 -19.65
CA VAL A 62 -22.34 3.41 -18.53
C VAL A 62 -22.35 2.11 -17.74
N PRO A 63 -22.63 0.93 -18.33
CA PRO A 63 -22.58 -0.31 -17.56
C PRO A 63 -21.17 -0.59 -17.02
N GLY A 64 -20.11 -0.26 -17.77
CA GLY A 64 -18.73 -0.40 -17.33
C GLY A 64 -18.42 0.40 -16.06
N PHE A 65 -18.71 1.70 -16.03
CA PHE A 65 -18.46 2.56 -14.87
C PHE A 65 -19.41 2.28 -13.70
N LEU A 66 -20.65 1.85 -13.99
CA LEU A 66 -21.63 1.51 -12.96
C LEU A 66 -21.24 0.23 -12.21
N ILE A 67 -20.54 -0.71 -12.86
CA ILE A 67 -19.94 -1.90 -12.24
C ILE A 67 -18.56 -1.60 -11.63
N ALA A 68 -17.70 -0.86 -12.34
CA ALA A 68 -16.34 -0.55 -11.90
C ALA A 68 -16.32 0.31 -10.63
N GLY A 69 -17.29 1.21 -10.47
CA GLY A 69 -17.44 2.06 -9.28
C GLY A 69 -17.53 1.25 -7.97
N PRO A 70 -18.53 0.38 -7.79
CA PRO A 70 -18.65 -0.51 -6.64
C PRO A 70 -17.40 -1.39 -6.40
N ILE A 71 -16.78 -1.94 -7.44
CA ILE A 71 -15.57 -2.76 -7.32
C ILE A 71 -14.41 -1.94 -6.74
N MET A 72 -14.16 -0.75 -7.29
CA MET A 72 -13.11 0.14 -6.80
C MET A 72 -13.42 0.64 -5.39
N ALA A 73 -14.67 1.01 -5.11
CA ALA A 73 -15.09 1.44 -3.78
C ALA A 73 -14.86 0.34 -2.73
N TYR A 74 -15.24 -0.91 -3.05
CA TYR A 74 -15.04 -2.05 -2.17
C TYR A 74 -13.55 -2.35 -1.93
N SER A 75 -12.73 -2.29 -2.97
CA SER A 75 -11.27 -2.43 -2.85
C SER A 75 -10.68 -1.35 -1.93
N ARG A 76 -11.10 -0.09 -2.07
CA ARG A 76 -10.68 1.02 -1.19
C ARG A 76 -11.19 0.86 0.24
N LEU A 77 -12.41 0.34 0.43
CA LEU A 77 -12.93 0.01 1.75
C LEU A 77 -12.11 -1.08 2.42
N LYS A 78 -11.64 -2.09 1.69
CA LYS A 78 -10.83 -3.18 2.25
C LYS A 78 -9.42 -2.76 2.66
N MET A 79 -8.87 -1.69 2.09
CA MET A 79 -7.54 -1.18 2.44
C MET A 79 -7.56 -0.42 3.78
N SER A 80 -7.27 -1.13 4.89
CA SER A 80 -7.15 -0.55 6.24
C SER A 80 -5.83 0.16 6.46
N GLU A 81 -4.78 -0.33 5.81
CA GLU A 81 -3.40 0.03 6.07
C GLU A 81 -2.67 0.23 4.74
N SER A 82 -1.71 1.13 4.74
CA SER A 82 -0.83 1.42 3.61
C SER A 82 0.60 1.43 4.13
N LYS A 83 1.40 0.47 3.71
CA LYS A 83 2.82 0.39 4.06
C LYS A 83 3.56 1.33 3.12
N GLU A 84 4.37 2.22 3.67
CA GLU A 84 5.06 3.25 2.88
C GLU A 84 6.50 2.86 2.64
N LYS A 85 7.25 2.62 3.71
CA LYS A 85 8.69 2.36 3.64
C LYS A 85 9.23 1.71 4.89
N VAL A 86 10.34 1.01 4.75
CA VAL A 86 11.20 0.56 5.85
C VAL A 86 12.49 1.37 5.78
N VAL A 87 12.87 1.99 6.90
CA VAL A 87 14.14 2.69 7.04
C VAL A 87 14.94 2.03 8.14
N GLY A 88 16.18 1.66 7.86
CA GLY A 88 17.06 1.03 8.84
C GLY A 88 18.49 0.93 8.35
N VAL A 89 19.31 0.19 9.07
CA VAL A 89 20.71 -0.06 8.68
C VAL A 89 20.81 -1.41 7.98
N CYS A 90 21.39 -1.45 6.79
CA CYS A 90 21.59 -2.71 6.08
C CYS A 90 22.66 -3.57 6.80
N PRO A 91 22.38 -4.85 7.11
CA PRO A 91 23.34 -5.75 7.78
C PRO A 91 24.62 -5.99 6.96
N ARG A 92 24.56 -5.81 5.64
CA ARG A 92 25.67 -6.17 4.74
C ARG A 92 26.69 -5.07 4.51
N HIS A 93 26.24 -3.81 4.36
CA HIS A 93 27.13 -2.67 4.11
C HIS A 93 27.12 -1.62 5.23
N ASN A 94 26.35 -1.86 6.29
CA ASN A 94 26.20 -1.00 7.46
C ASN A 94 25.80 0.47 7.15
N GLY A 95 25.24 0.72 5.97
CA GLY A 95 24.71 2.03 5.59
C GLY A 95 23.20 2.13 5.80
N GLU A 96 22.70 3.37 5.84
CA GLU A 96 21.26 3.65 5.92
C GLU A 96 20.56 3.23 4.61
N VAL A 97 19.51 2.43 4.72
CA VAL A 97 18.71 1.96 3.60
C VAL A 97 17.25 2.37 3.78
N SER A 98 16.63 2.85 2.70
CA SER A 98 15.21 3.17 2.63
C SER A 98 14.53 2.30 1.56
N ILE A 99 13.85 1.26 1.99
CA ILE A 99 13.12 0.33 1.12
C ILE A 99 11.68 0.81 1.02
N LYS A 100 11.23 1.18 -0.19
CA LYS A 100 9.82 1.49 -0.42
C LYS A 100 9.01 0.20 -0.46
N LEU A 101 7.91 0.17 0.28
CA LEU A 101 6.96 -0.94 0.26
C LEU A 101 5.74 -0.57 -0.57
N GLU A 102 5.17 -1.57 -1.24
CA GLU A 102 3.88 -1.43 -1.86
C GLU A 102 2.77 -1.73 -0.85
N ASN A 103 1.58 -1.15 -1.06
CA ASN A 103 0.44 -1.38 -0.18
C ASN A 103 -0.04 -2.84 -0.16
N THR A 104 0.28 -3.59 -1.20
CA THR A 104 -0.02 -5.02 -1.35
C THR A 104 1.02 -5.92 -0.68
N ASP A 105 2.15 -5.38 -0.24
CA ASP A 105 3.21 -6.17 0.35
C ASP A 105 2.79 -6.72 1.72
N THR A 106 2.90 -8.04 1.88
CA THR A 106 2.74 -8.70 3.17
C THR A 106 4.10 -8.92 3.81
N ILE A 107 4.20 -8.71 5.13
CA ILE A 107 5.39 -9.02 5.90
C ILE A 107 5.17 -10.41 6.51
N PRO A 108 6.16 -11.32 6.55
CA PRO A 108 7.56 -11.16 6.13
C PRO A 108 7.75 -11.11 4.61
N LYS A 109 8.62 -10.19 4.14
CA LYS A 109 8.93 -10.00 2.72
C LYS A 109 10.44 -10.07 2.49
N TYR A 110 10.86 -10.80 1.47
CA TYR A 110 12.22 -10.76 0.94
C TYR A 110 12.34 -9.63 -0.08
N THR A 111 13.42 -8.86 0.03
CA THR A 111 13.72 -7.74 -0.86
C THR A 111 15.23 -7.59 -0.99
N TYR A 112 15.68 -6.65 -1.81
CA TYR A 112 17.09 -6.39 -2.06
C TYR A 112 17.44 -4.98 -1.61
N CYS A 113 18.64 -4.80 -1.07
CA CYS A 113 19.14 -3.47 -0.76
C CYS A 113 19.45 -2.72 -2.06
N PRO A 114 18.93 -1.50 -2.29
CA PRO A 114 19.21 -0.71 -3.50
C PRO A 114 20.69 -0.30 -3.64
N GLU A 115 21.45 -0.28 -2.54
CA GLU A 115 22.86 0.15 -2.53
C GLU A 115 23.84 -1.02 -2.75
N CYS A 116 23.60 -2.17 -2.11
CA CYS A 116 24.53 -3.31 -2.15
C CYS A 116 23.99 -4.54 -2.88
N ASP A 117 22.75 -4.51 -3.35
CA ASP A 117 22.02 -5.62 -3.99
C ASP A 117 21.97 -6.91 -3.15
N GLY A 118 22.23 -6.79 -1.84
CA GLY A 118 22.17 -7.92 -0.92
C GLY A 118 20.72 -8.34 -0.65
N SER A 119 20.49 -9.66 -0.57
CA SER A 119 19.23 -10.24 -0.10
C SER A 119 18.97 -9.84 1.35
N ILE A 120 17.83 -9.23 1.60
CA ILE A 120 17.40 -8.83 2.94
C ILE A 120 15.95 -9.23 3.17
N GLN A 121 15.68 -9.79 4.33
CA GLN A 121 14.36 -10.18 4.76
C GLN A 121 13.85 -9.19 5.80
N ILE A 122 12.69 -8.58 5.52
CA ILE A 122 11.97 -7.75 6.48
C ILE A 122 11.09 -8.66 7.33
N VAL A 123 11.40 -8.75 8.63
CA VAL A 123 10.61 -9.52 9.60
C VAL A 123 10.07 -8.60 10.70
N PRO A 124 8.86 -8.85 11.23
CA PRO A 124 8.34 -8.07 12.35
C PRO A 124 9.22 -8.33 13.58
N LYS A 125 9.51 -7.30 14.37
CA LYS A 125 10.16 -7.47 15.67
C LYS A 125 9.15 -8.19 16.57
N SER A 126 9.23 -9.51 16.63
CA SER A 126 8.34 -10.35 17.45
C SER A 126 8.55 -9.97 18.92
N SER A 127 7.69 -9.08 19.43
CA SER A 127 7.60 -8.81 20.86
C SER A 127 6.98 -10.07 21.48
N LYS A 128 7.84 -10.91 22.05
CA LYS A 128 7.41 -11.99 22.94
C LYS A 128 6.84 -11.41 24.23
#